data_AF-A0A814XNR0-F1
#
_entry.id   AF-A0A814XNR0-F1
#
_cell.length_a   1.000
_cell.length_b   1.000
_cell.length_c   1.000
_cell.angle_alpha   90.00
_cell.angle_beta   90.00
_cell.angle_gamma   90.00
#
_symmetry.space_group_name_H-M   'P 1'
#
loop_
_entity.id
_entity.type
_entity.pdbx_description
1 polymer ?
#
loop_
_entity_poly.entity_id
_entity_poly.type
_entity_poly.pdbx_seq_one_letter_code
_entity_poly.pdbx_strand_id
1 'polypeptide(L)'
;MHLFQSLFIIKDSDIPLNNNLDETVLEKNSTHIYIDIGCFDGETIEHFIYFTPNSILYDIITFEPDPINYQLCKKKLKQKQFENYSITIIPKVVWLRNEKVPFLINHGENSRIKLTEIDKQNVVKLNGIDFSSWLSRLVKSKNTRLHVKVSMPGSEVPVLRKLLIDETLVLAERWDIQWTDRYNPRIRAVRIYIQSMIDALGYSCIHYTRIPDVREVYQKKGTLEQIAKHSNWQLIPEADTYCYYIQRPTVTDAPRTTRLKLKSKNVRE
;
A
#
# COMPACT_ATOMS: atom_id res chain seq x y z
N MET A 1 -20.25 -19.97 23.67
CA MET A 1 -20.06 -19.56 22.26
C MET A 1 -20.73 -18.19 22.10
N HIS A 2 -20.01 -17.11 22.43
CA HIS A 2 -20.56 -15.75 22.37
C HIS A 2 -20.48 -15.25 20.92
N LEU A 3 -21.65 -15.09 20.30
CA LEU A 3 -21.81 -14.38 19.04
C LEU A 3 -21.41 -12.92 19.26
N PHE A 4 -20.21 -12.54 18.83
CA PHE A 4 -19.91 -11.14 18.55
C PHE A 4 -20.78 -10.74 17.36
N GLN A 5 -21.86 -10.00 17.62
CA GLN A 5 -22.49 -9.18 16.59
C GLN A 5 -21.47 -8.10 16.22
N SER A 6 -20.65 -8.38 15.21
CA SER A 6 -19.83 -7.37 14.56
C SER A 6 -20.78 -6.34 13.96
N LEU A 7 -20.84 -5.17 14.58
CA LEU A 7 -21.62 -4.05 14.09
C LEU A 7 -21.04 -3.63 12.74
N PHE A 8 -21.81 -3.88 11.69
CA PHE A 8 -21.51 -3.49 10.34
C PHE A 8 -21.59 -1.96 10.24
N ILE A 9 -20.46 -1.27 10.34
CA ILE A 9 -20.37 0.14 9.96
C ILE A 9 -19.56 0.21 8.67
N ILE A 10 -20.18 -0.14 7.55
CA ILE A 10 -19.92 0.66 6.35
C ILE A 10 -20.66 1.97 6.66
N LYS A 11 -19.95 3.02 7.08
CA LYS A 11 -20.54 4.36 7.04
C LYS A 11 -20.84 4.58 5.56
N ASP A 12 -22.06 4.30 5.15
CA ASP A 12 -22.58 4.68 3.83
C ASP A 12 -22.74 6.18 3.89
N SER A 13 -21.58 6.79 3.74
CA SER A 13 -21.38 8.19 3.84
C SER A 13 -21.62 8.71 2.43
N ASP A 14 -22.90 8.83 2.10
CA ASP A 14 -23.38 10.01 1.36
C ASP A 14 -23.24 11.28 2.24
N ILE A 15 -22.37 11.26 3.27
CA ILE A 15 -21.82 12.44 3.91
C ILE A 15 -21.26 13.26 2.75
N PRO A 16 -21.66 14.54 2.64
CA PRO A 16 -21.02 15.47 1.71
C PRO A 16 -19.51 15.30 1.80
N LEU A 17 -18.80 15.61 0.72
CA LEU A 17 -17.33 15.78 0.68
C LEU A 17 -16.83 16.89 1.64
N ASN A 18 -17.44 17.04 2.81
CA ASN A 18 -17.03 17.85 3.94
C ASN A 18 -15.84 17.20 4.64
N ASN A 19 -15.01 18.05 5.21
CA ASN A 19 -13.70 17.71 5.78
C ASN A 19 -13.72 16.70 6.95
N ASN A 20 -14.88 16.31 7.46
CA ASN A 20 -15.02 15.52 8.70
C ASN A 20 -14.78 14.00 8.53
N LEU A 21 -14.70 13.49 7.29
CA LEU A 21 -14.35 12.08 7.05
C LEU A 21 -13.00 11.72 7.68
N ASP A 22 -12.05 12.66 7.68
CA ASP A 22 -10.73 12.45 8.27
C ASP A 22 -10.83 12.17 9.78
N GLU A 23 -11.67 12.92 10.50
CA GLU A 23 -11.83 12.77 11.95
C GLU A 23 -12.48 11.44 12.32
N THR A 24 -13.47 10.98 11.55
CA THR A 24 -14.17 9.72 11.85
C THR A 24 -13.30 8.48 11.69
N VAL A 25 -12.26 8.52 10.85
CA VAL A 25 -11.29 7.42 10.70
C VAL A 25 -10.30 7.41 11.88
N LEU A 26 -10.01 8.58 12.45
CA LEU A 26 -9.06 8.75 13.54
C LEU A 26 -9.58 8.23 14.89
N GLU A 27 -10.86 7.89 15.03
CA GLU A 27 -11.43 7.36 16.28
C GLU A 27 -11.29 5.83 16.44
N LYS A 28 -10.70 5.14 15.45
CA LYS A 28 -10.50 3.69 15.52
C LYS A 28 -9.46 3.32 16.58
N ASN A 29 -9.87 2.51 17.57
CA ASN A 29 -8.99 1.91 18.58
C ASN A 29 -8.51 0.51 18.18
N SER A 30 -8.39 0.23 16.88
CA SER A 30 -7.92 -1.08 16.44
C SER A 30 -6.44 -1.29 16.74
N THR A 31 -6.14 -2.53 17.09
CA THR A 31 -4.78 -3.02 17.29
C THR A 31 -4.12 -3.43 15.98
N HIS A 32 -4.87 -3.63 14.88
CA HIS A 32 -4.34 -4.03 13.58
C HIS A 32 -4.95 -3.15 12.49
N ILE A 33 -4.10 -2.47 11.72
CA ILE A 33 -4.51 -1.57 10.64
C ILE A 33 -3.75 -1.96 9.37
N TYR A 34 -4.50 -2.15 8.29
CA TYR A 34 -3.95 -2.30 6.94
C TYR A 34 -4.33 -1.09 6.11
N ILE A 35 -3.34 -0.45 5.49
CA ILE A 35 -3.55 0.75 4.66
C ILE A 35 -3.14 0.44 3.24
N ASP A 36 -4.05 0.59 2.29
CA ASP A 36 -3.76 0.46 0.86
C ASP A 36 -3.83 1.81 0.16
N ILE A 37 -2.70 2.30 -0.33
CA ILE A 37 -2.63 3.58 -1.03
C ILE A 37 -2.66 3.33 -2.53
N GLY A 38 -3.77 3.68 -3.18
CA GLY A 38 -4.02 3.44 -4.60
C GLY A 38 -4.58 2.03 -4.86
N CYS A 39 -5.74 1.72 -4.28
CA CYS A 39 -6.33 0.38 -4.42
C CYS A 39 -7.00 0.10 -5.76
N PHE A 40 -7.17 1.12 -6.61
CA PHE A 40 -7.80 0.99 -7.91
C PHE A 40 -9.22 0.42 -7.80
N ASP A 41 -9.44 -0.86 -8.10
CA ASP A 41 -10.73 -1.53 -8.05
C ASP A 41 -10.94 -2.38 -6.78
N GLY A 42 -9.97 -2.39 -5.86
CA GLY A 42 -10.00 -3.15 -4.60
C GLY A 42 -9.42 -4.57 -4.68
N GLU A 43 -8.86 -5.00 -5.80
CA GLU A 43 -8.18 -6.30 -5.94
C GLU A 43 -7.04 -6.51 -4.93
N THR A 44 -6.26 -5.48 -4.64
CA THR A 44 -5.17 -5.56 -3.65
C THR A 44 -5.66 -5.78 -2.22
N ILE A 45 -6.88 -5.34 -1.89
CA ILE A 45 -7.53 -5.62 -0.60
C ILE A 45 -8.00 -7.07 -0.53
N GLU A 46 -8.59 -7.59 -1.61
CA GLU A 46 -8.97 -9.00 -1.72
C GLU A 46 -7.76 -9.91 -1.54
N HIS A 47 -6.59 -9.56 -2.10
CA HIS A 47 -5.35 -10.30 -1.88
C HIS A 47 -4.90 -10.27 -0.44
N PHE A 48 -4.89 -9.08 0.17
CA PHE A 48 -4.52 -8.95 1.57
C PHE A 48 -5.39 -9.86 2.44
N ILE A 49 -6.71 -9.84 2.22
CA ILE A 49 -7.67 -10.67 2.93
C ILE A 49 -7.38 -12.17 2.74
N TYR A 50 -7.12 -12.58 1.49
CA TYR A 50 -6.91 -13.99 1.14
C TYR A 50 -5.59 -14.56 1.68
N PHE A 51 -4.50 -13.80 1.57
CA PHE A 51 -3.15 -14.27 1.90
C PHE A 51 -2.71 -13.93 3.33
N THR A 52 -3.45 -13.12 4.07
CA THR A 52 -3.11 -12.74 5.45
C THR A 52 -3.95 -13.53 6.45
N PRO A 53 -3.35 -14.45 7.22
CA PRO A 53 -4.05 -15.14 8.29
C PRO A 53 -4.64 -14.13 9.29
N ASN A 54 -5.86 -14.41 9.76
CA ASN A 54 -6.59 -13.53 10.67
C ASN A 54 -6.77 -12.09 10.14
N SER A 55 -6.84 -11.91 8.80
CA SER A 55 -7.12 -10.62 8.16
C SER A 55 -8.40 -9.95 8.68
N ILE A 56 -9.34 -10.72 9.21
CA ILE A 56 -10.57 -10.24 9.86
C ILE A 56 -10.33 -9.32 11.07
N LEU A 57 -9.14 -9.40 11.70
CA LEU A 57 -8.77 -8.56 12.83
C LEU A 57 -8.34 -7.15 12.41
N TYR A 58 -8.10 -6.92 11.12
CA TYR A 58 -7.61 -5.65 10.61
C TYR A 58 -8.75 -4.68 10.35
N ASP A 59 -8.53 -3.42 10.75
CA ASP A 59 -9.19 -2.28 10.15
C ASP A 59 -8.50 -1.96 8.82
N ILE A 60 -9.21 -2.15 7.71
CA ILE A 60 -8.69 -1.89 6.37
C ILE A 60 -9.08 -0.47 5.96
N ILE A 61 -8.09 0.36 5.66
CA ILE A 61 -8.26 1.72 5.15
C ILE A 61 -7.64 1.77 3.76
N THR A 62 -8.35 2.31 2.79
CA THR A 62 -7.84 2.42 1.43
C THR A 62 -8.06 3.80 0.84
N PHE A 63 -7.14 4.25 0.01
CA PHE A 63 -7.23 5.51 -0.73
C PHE A 63 -7.41 5.24 -2.22
N GLU A 64 -8.47 5.81 -2.80
CA GLU A 64 -8.70 5.80 -4.24
C GLU A 64 -9.28 7.15 -4.70
N PRO A 65 -8.46 8.04 -5.27
CA PRO A 65 -8.89 9.37 -5.65
C PRO A 65 -9.65 9.45 -6.97
N ASP A 66 -9.49 8.50 -7.91
CA ASP A 66 -10.22 8.51 -9.17
C ASP A 66 -11.70 8.17 -8.92
N PRO A 67 -12.66 9.05 -9.24
CA PRO A 67 -14.07 8.82 -8.94
C PRO A 67 -14.62 7.53 -9.57
N ILE A 68 -14.16 7.12 -10.75
CA ILE A 68 -14.64 5.90 -11.39
C ILE A 68 -14.09 4.68 -10.66
N ASN A 69 -12.78 4.66 -10.39
CA ASN A 69 -12.13 3.57 -9.66
C ASN A 69 -12.70 3.45 -8.24
N TYR A 70 -12.95 4.58 -7.57
CA TYR A 70 -13.61 4.63 -6.27
C TYR A 70 -14.97 3.94 -6.29
N GLN A 71 -15.80 4.18 -7.31
CA GLN A 71 -17.10 3.52 -7.44
C GLN A 71 -16.96 2.02 -7.72
N LEU A 72 -15.98 1.61 -8.52
CA LEU A 72 -15.67 0.20 -8.77
C LEU A 72 -15.25 -0.51 -7.47
N CYS A 73 -14.31 0.10 -6.74
CA CYS A 73 -13.84 -0.37 -5.45
C CYS A 73 -14.99 -0.48 -4.43
N LYS A 74 -15.80 0.58 -4.29
CA LYS A 74 -16.98 0.59 -3.42
C LYS A 74 -17.97 -0.51 -3.79
N LYS A 75 -18.25 -0.72 -5.08
CA LYS A 75 -19.14 -1.80 -5.55
C LYS A 75 -18.58 -3.19 -5.21
N LYS A 76 -17.27 -3.41 -5.42
CA LYS A 76 -16.61 -4.68 -5.12
C LYS A 76 -16.62 -4.98 -3.62
N LEU A 77 -16.20 -4.03 -2.80
CA LEU A 77 -16.04 -4.22 -1.35
C LEU A 77 -17.36 -4.22 -0.57
N LYS A 78 -18.50 -3.94 -1.22
CA LYS A 78 -19.85 -4.14 -0.69
C LYS A 78 -20.40 -5.56 -0.90
N GLN A 79 -19.70 -6.42 -1.61
CA GLN A 79 -20.15 -7.79 -1.85
C GLN A 79 -20.16 -8.62 -0.56
N LYS A 80 -21.03 -9.63 -0.51
CA LYS A 80 -21.25 -10.48 0.68
C LYS A 80 -19.97 -11.09 1.26
N GLN A 81 -18.99 -11.43 0.42
CA GLN A 81 -17.73 -12.02 0.89
C GLN A 81 -16.90 -11.07 1.78
N PHE A 82 -17.15 -9.76 1.70
CA PHE A 82 -16.47 -8.74 2.51
C PHE A 82 -17.30 -8.29 3.73
N GLU A 83 -18.44 -8.93 3.98
CA GLU A 83 -19.42 -8.45 4.96
C GLU A 83 -18.88 -8.45 6.40
N ASN A 84 -17.94 -9.34 6.72
CA ASN A 84 -17.39 -9.40 8.08
C ASN A 84 -16.17 -8.49 8.29
N TYR A 85 -15.71 -7.75 7.27
CA TYR A 85 -14.50 -6.92 7.35
C TYR A 85 -14.83 -5.45 7.61
N SER A 86 -14.00 -4.80 8.42
CA SER A 86 -14.05 -3.35 8.65
C SER A 86 -13.24 -2.64 7.58
N ILE A 87 -13.91 -2.16 6.52
CA ILE A 87 -13.25 -1.52 5.37
C ILE A 87 -13.71 -0.07 5.21
N THR A 88 -12.76 0.85 5.06
CA THR A 88 -12.98 2.28 4.82
C THR A 88 -12.29 2.72 3.54
N ILE A 89 -13.03 3.37 2.63
CA ILE A 89 -12.50 3.91 1.36
C ILE A 89 -12.47 5.43 1.45
N ILE A 90 -11.30 6.04 1.26
CA ILE A 90 -11.08 7.48 1.31
C ILE A 90 -10.87 7.99 -0.12
N PRO A 91 -11.78 8.82 -0.67
CA PRO A 91 -11.68 9.36 -2.02
C PRO A 91 -10.76 10.60 -2.07
N LYS A 92 -9.53 10.48 -1.56
CA LYS A 92 -8.54 11.56 -1.49
C LYS A 92 -7.19 11.10 -2.03
N VAL A 93 -6.43 12.07 -2.54
CA VAL A 93 -5.06 11.85 -3.00
C VAL A 93 -4.12 11.83 -1.79
N VAL A 94 -3.34 10.77 -1.61
CA VAL A 94 -2.25 10.76 -0.63
C VAL A 94 -1.15 11.71 -1.11
N TRP A 95 -0.84 12.73 -0.30
CA TRP A 95 0.05 13.81 -0.71
C TRP A 95 0.89 14.38 0.44
N LEU A 96 1.57 15.49 0.15
CA LEU A 96 2.49 16.18 1.05
C LEU A 96 1.81 17.16 2.00
N ARG A 97 0.61 17.63 1.64
CA ARG A 97 -0.15 18.66 2.35
C ARG A 97 -1.64 18.45 2.12
N ASN A 98 -2.46 19.00 3.01
CA ASN A 98 -3.90 19.11 2.83
C ASN A 98 -4.21 20.22 1.82
N GLU A 99 -4.08 19.94 0.53
CA GLU A 99 -4.26 20.92 -0.55
C GLU A 99 -4.94 20.32 -1.78
N LYS A 100 -5.37 21.17 -2.72
CA LYS A 100 -5.88 20.69 -4.01
C LYS A 100 -4.71 20.28 -4.92
N VAL A 101 -4.65 19.01 -5.29
CA VAL A 101 -3.56 18.44 -6.11
C VAL A 101 -4.04 18.22 -7.55
N PRO A 102 -3.28 18.67 -8.56
CA PRO A 102 -3.53 18.30 -9.95
C PRO A 102 -3.37 16.79 -10.15
N PHE A 103 -4.45 16.13 -10.55
CA PHE A 103 -4.54 14.69 -10.71
C PHE A 103 -5.05 14.35 -12.11
N LEU A 104 -4.35 13.48 -12.81
CA LEU A 104 -4.74 12.95 -14.11
C LEU A 104 -5.68 11.77 -13.90
N ILE A 105 -6.93 11.93 -14.35
CA ILE A 105 -7.89 10.83 -14.46
C ILE A 105 -7.67 10.16 -15.81
N ASN A 106 -7.25 8.91 -15.81
CA ASN A 106 -7.15 8.13 -17.05
C ASN A 106 -8.05 6.90 -17.05
N HIS A 107 -8.79 6.68 -15.95
CA HIS A 107 -9.49 5.44 -15.65
C HIS A 107 -8.51 4.25 -15.63
N GLY A 108 -8.77 3.25 -14.79
CA GLY A 108 -7.81 2.15 -14.70
C GLY A 108 -6.57 2.48 -13.85
N GLU A 109 -5.52 1.68 -14.06
CA GLU A 109 -4.24 1.75 -13.32
C GLU A 109 -3.36 2.97 -13.65
N ASN A 110 -3.78 3.82 -14.59
CA ASN A 110 -2.94 4.93 -15.09
C ASN A 110 -3.28 6.29 -14.47
N SER A 111 -4.30 6.35 -13.62
CA SER A 111 -4.68 7.53 -12.86
C SER A 111 -3.59 7.90 -11.85
N ARG A 112 -3.15 9.16 -11.85
CA ARG A 112 -1.90 9.56 -11.18
C ARG A 112 -1.83 11.06 -10.89
N ILE A 113 -0.91 11.46 -10.03
CA ILE A 113 -0.61 12.89 -9.85
C ILE A 113 0.08 13.43 -11.10
N LYS A 114 -0.32 14.63 -11.53
CA LYS A 114 0.30 15.28 -12.68
C LYS A 114 1.68 15.81 -12.30
N LEU A 115 2.72 15.25 -12.91
CA LEU A 115 4.11 15.63 -12.66
C LEU A 115 4.70 16.58 -13.70
N THR A 116 4.13 16.61 -14.91
CA THR A 116 4.66 17.41 -16.03
C THR A 116 3.55 18.11 -16.78
N GLU A 117 3.89 19.15 -17.55
CA GLU A 117 2.92 19.90 -18.37
C GLU A 117 2.44 19.14 -19.61
N ILE A 118 3.04 17.99 -19.93
CA ILE A 118 2.74 17.18 -21.12
C ILE A 118 1.32 16.58 -21.02
N ASP A 119 0.88 16.25 -19.80
CA ASP A 119 -0.46 15.74 -19.53
C ASP A 119 -1.46 16.90 -19.47
N LYS A 120 -1.98 17.37 -20.61
CA LYS A 120 -2.96 18.47 -20.65
C LYS A 120 -4.42 18.04 -20.55
N GLN A 121 -4.74 16.80 -20.92
CA GLN A 121 -6.12 16.29 -20.95
C GLN A 121 -6.46 15.58 -19.64
N ASN A 122 -7.74 15.62 -19.24
CA ASN A 122 -8.31 14.92 -18.08
C ASN A 122 -7.65 15.21 -16.71
N VAL A 123 -7.07 16.40 -16.56
CA VAL A 123 -6.51 16.84 -15.28
C VAL A 123 -7.59 17.52 -14.46
N VAL A 124 -7.85 16.99 -13.27
CA VAL A 124 -8.75 17.57 -12.27
C VAL A 124 -7.98 17.98 -11.03
N LYS A 125 -8.58 18.82 -10.18
CA LYS A 125 -8.01 19.18 -8.87
C LYS A 125 -8.73 18.41 -7.77
N LEU A 126 -8.06 17.44 -7.15
CA LEU A 126 -8.63 16.62 -6.08
C LEU A 126 -8.10 17.04 -4.71
N ASN A 127 -8.84 16.73 -3.65
CA ASN A 127 -8.38 16.97 -2.28
C ASN A 127 -7.23 16.01 -1.96
N GLY A 128 -6.07 16.56 -1.64
CA GLY A 128 -4.94 15.86 -1.07
C GLY A 128 -5.06 15.75 0.44
N ILE A 129 -4.45 14.71 0.99
CA ILE A 129 -4.25 14.53 2.43
C ILE A 129 -2.75 14.56 2.71
N ASP A 130 -2.32 15.32 3.72
CA ASP A 130 -0.97 15.19 4.28
C ASP A 130 -0.87 13.83 4.96
N PHE A 131 -0.29 12.86 4.26
CA PHE A 131 -0.29 11.48 4.71
C PHE A 131 0.52 11.28 5.98
N SER A 132 1.66 11.96 6.13
CA SER A 132 2.49 11.86 7.33
C SER A 132 1.74 12.39 8.56
N SER A 133 1.17 13.59 8.45
CA SER A 133 0.35 14.17 9.53
C SER A 133 -0.91 13.36 9.81
N TRP A 134 -1.52 12.75 8.79
CA TRP A 134 -2.68 11.89 8.99
C TRP A 134 -2.31 10.58 9.68
N LEU A 135 -1.20 9.94 9.28
CA LEU A 135 -0.73 8.68 9.85
C LEU A 135 -0.37 8.80 11.33
N SER A 136 0.33 9.88 11.71
CA SER A 136 0.67 10.16 13.10
C SER A 136 -0.55 10.38 14.00
N ARG A 137 -1.65 10.93 13.47
CA ARG A 137 -2.91 11.04 14.21
C ARG A 137 -3.66 9.71 14.30
N LEU A 138 -3.53 8.85 13.28
CA LEU A 138 -4.20 7.55 13.24
C LEU A 138 -3.59 6.59 14.26
N VAL A 139 -2.26 6.53 14.33
CA VAL A 139 -1.52 5.63 15.23
C VAL A 139 -1.43 6.25 16.62
N LYS A 140 -2.49 6.05 17.43
CA LYS A 140 -2.57 6.61 18.80
C LYS A 140 -1.90 5.75 19.86
N SER A 141 -1.83 4.44 19.64
CA SER A 141 -1.32 3.47 20.61
C SER A 141 -0.02 2.85 20.12
N LYS A 142 0.92 2.63 21.04
CA LYS A 142 2.15 1.88 20.77
C LYS A 142 1.91 0.41 20.43
N ASN A 143 0.71 -0.11 20.75
CA ASN A 143 0.30 -1.48 20.44
C ASN A 143 -0.42 -1.58 19.09
N THR A 144 -0.58 -0.48 18.36
CA THR A 144 -1.20 -0.51 17.02
C THR A 144 -0.19 -1.09 16.04
N ARG A 145 -0.58 -2.21 15.44
CA ARG A 145 0.15 -2.88 14.38
C ARG A 145 -0.28 -2.37 13.04
N LEU A 146 0.63 -1.70 12.34
CA LEU A 146 0.33 -1.01 11.10
C LEU A 146 1.11 -1.62 9.93
N HIS A 147 0.37 -2.05 8.91
CA HIS A 147 0.87 -2.50 7.62
C HIS A 147 0.39 -1.55 6.53
N VAL A 148 1.32 -0.97 5.78
CA VAL A 148 1.01 -0.03 4.70
C VAL A 148 1.49 -0.58 3.36
N LYS A 149 0.59 -0.62 2.38
CA LYS A 149 0.90 -0.83 0.97
C LYS A 149 0.88 0.51 0.23
N VAL A 150 1.92 0.77 -0.55
CA VAL A 150 2.08 1.99 -1.35
C VAL A 150 2.09 1.63 -2.84
N SER A 151 1.06 2.06 -3.57
CA SER A 151 0.93 1.88 -5.03
C SER A 151 0.25 3.09 -5.65
N MET A 152 0.94 4.23 -5.67
CA MET A 152 0.38 5.50 -6.13
C MET A 152 1.27 6.17 -7.18
N PRO A 153 1.00 5.94 -8.48
CA PRO A 153 1.92 6.37 -9.52
C PRO A 153 2.27 7.86 -9.46
N GLY A 154 3.57 8.14 -9.35
CA GLY A 154 4.11 9.50 -9.38
C GLY A 154 4.16 10.23 -8.04
N SER A 155 3.60 9.66 -6.96
CA SER A 155 3.62 10.26 -5.62
C SER A 155 4.38 9.46 -4.58
N GLU A 156 4.87 8.27 -4.91
CA GLU A 156 5.57 7.38 -3.97
C GLU A 156 6.81 8.06 -3.39
N VAL A 157 7.71 8.53 -4.25
CA VAL A 157 8.97 9.15 -3.84
C VAL A 157 8.77 10.39 -2.96
N PRO A 158 7.98 11.41 -3.36
CA PRO A 158 7.82 12.59 -2.53
C PRO A 158 7.12 12.29 -1.19
N VAL A 159 6.12 11.38 -1.17
CA VAL A 159 5.44 11.02 0.08
C VAL A 159 6.37 10.22 1.00
N LEU A 160 7.07 9.20 0.51
CA LEU A 160 8.03 8.42 1.31
C LEU A 160 9.18 9.29 1.84
N ARG A 161 9.65 10.26 1.04
CA ARG A 161 10.64 11.24 1.51
C ARG A 161 10.10 12.07 2.67
N LYS A 162 8.85 12.53 2.59
CA LYS A 162 8.21 13.27 3.68
C LYS A 162 8.04 12.39 4.92
N LEU A 163 7.61 11.13 4.76
CA LEU A 163 7.49 10.19 5.88
C LEU A 163 8.83 9.96 6.61
N LEU A 164 9.95 9.94 5.88
CA LEU A 164 11.29 9.88 6.45
C LEU A 164 11.67 11.17 7.19
N ILE A 165 11.43 12.35 6.60
CA ILE A 165 11.77 13.64 7.20
C ILE A 165 10.96 13.90 8.46
N ASP A 166 9.67 13.56 8.43
CA ASP A 166 8.75 13.75 9.55
C ASP A 166 8.82 12.58 10.56
N GLU A 167 9.73 11.63 10.35
CA GLU A 167 9.94 10.43 11.18
C GLU A 167 8.71 9.52 11.34
N THR A 168 7.64 9.76 10.59
CA THR A 168 6.40 8.97 10.61
C THR A 168 6.48 7.63 9.87
N LEU A 169 7.54 7.39 9.09
CA LEU A 169 7.77 6.08 8.47
C LEU A 169 7.83 4.96 9.53
N VAL A 170 8.34 5.28 10.72
CA VAL A 170 8.54 4.32 11.81
C VAL A 170 7.27 3.86 12.49
N LEU A 171 6.13 4.48 12.17
CA LEU A 171 4.84 4.14 12.73
C LEU A 171 4.27 2.84 12.17
N ALA A 172 4.73 2.40 11.00
CA ALA A 172 4.34 1.13 10.42
C ALA A 172 5.42 0.08 10.65
N GLU A 173 5.00 -1.11 11.03
CA GLU A 173 5.88 -2.28 11.19
C GLU A 173 6.17 -2.95 9.85
N ARG A 174 5.32 -2.73 8.83
CA ARG A 174 5.52 -3.27 7.47
C ARG A 174 5.13 -2.28 6.38
N TRP A 175 5.97 -2.21 5.34
CA TRP A 175 5.79 -1.37 4.16
C TRP A 175 5.89 -2.19 2.86
N ASP A 176 4.79 -2.37 2.14
CA ASP A 176 4.79 -3.02 0.82
C ASP A 176 4.80 -1.94 -0.27
N ILE A 177 5.95 -1.69 -0.90
CA ILE A 177 6.14 -0.54 -1.81
C ILE A 177 6.22 -1.04 -3.26
N GLN A 178 5.23 -0.64 -4.06
CA GLN A 178 5.26 -0.80 -5.51
C GLN A 178 5.86 0.45 -6.16
N TRP A 179 7.04 0.31 -6.74
CA TRP A 179 7.74 1.40 -7.42
C TRP A 179 7.25 1.55 -8.86
N THR A 180 6.78 2.74 -9.24
CA THR A 180 6.28 3.03 -10.59
C THR A 180 7.19 3.98 -11.39
N ASP A 181 8.51 3.78 -11.26
CA ASP A 181 9.57 4.62 -11.86
C ASP A 181 9.41 4.88 -13.37
N ARG A 182 8.66 4.01 -14.07
CA ARG A 182 8.34 4.14 -15.50
C ARG A 182 7.74 5.51 -15.85
N TYR A 183 7.05 6.16 -14.91
CA TYR A 183 6.40 7.45 -15.16
C TYR A 183 7.29 8.67 -14.92
N ASN A 184 8.42 8.51 -14.20
CA ASN A 184 9.36 9.62 -13.99
C ASN A 184 10.79 9.11 -13.73
N PRO A 185 11.57 8.79 -14.78
CA PRO A 185 12.93 8.30 -14.62
C PRO A 185 13.86 9.22 -13.82
N ARG A 186 13.56 10.53 -13.73
CA ARG A 186 14.35 11.50 -12.97
C ARG A 186 14.32 11.24 -11.47
N ILE A 187 13.30 10.54 -10.95
CA ILE A 187 13.22 10.20 -9.52
C ILE A 187 14.05 8.97 -9.14
N ARG A 188 14.62 8.24 -10.12
CA ARG A 188 15.30 6.97 -9.85
C ARG A 188 16.43 7.10 -8.82
N ALA A 189 17.24 8.15 -8.90
CA ALA A 189 18.32 8.36 -7.94
C ALA A 189 17.78 8.62 -6.53
N VAL A 190 16.76 9.48 -6.40
CA VAL A 190 16.09 9.78 -5.12
C VAL A 190 15.42 8.54 -4.56
N ARG A 191 14.77 7.74 -5.41
CA ARG A 191 14.17 6.46 -5.06
C ARG A 191 15.20 5.48 -4.50
N ILE A 192 16.34 5.31 -5.17
CA ILE A 192 17.42 4.43 -4.69
C ILE A 192 17.90 4.90 -3.32
N TYR A 193 18.05 6.21 -3.11
CA TYR A 193 18.41 6.76 -1.81
C TYR A 193 17.36 6.45 -0.73
N ILE A 194 16.08 6.72 -0.99
CA ILE A 194 14.97 6.41 -0.07
C ILE A 194 14.95 4.91 0.24
N GLN A 195 15.07 4.07 -0.77
CA GLN A 195 15.14 2.62 -0.62
C GLN A 195 16.25 2.22 0.34
N SER A 196 17.48 2.72 0.11
CA SER A 196 18.62 2.42 0.98
C SER A 196 18.40 2.87 2.42
N MET A 197 17.70 4.00 2.63
CA MET A 197 17.34 4.45 3.98
C MET A 197 16.34 3.51 4.65
N ILE A 198 15.31 3.07 3.92
CA ILE A 198 14.30 2.13 4.43
C ILE A 198 14.95 0.78 4.77
N ASP A 199 15.83 0.27 3.89
CA ASP A 199 16.58 -0.97 4.10
C ASP A 199 17.49 -0.86 5.34
N ALA A 200 18.16 0.30 5.51
CA ALA A 200 19.03 0.55 6.66
C ALA A 200 18.27 0.62 8.00
N LEU A 201 17.00 0.98 7.97
CA LEU A 201 16.11 0.95 9.14
C LEU A 201 15.59 -0.46 9.47
N GLY A 202 15.88 -1.45 8.62
CA GLY A 202 15.50 -2.84 8.85
C GLY A 202 14.02 -3.14 8.59
N TYR A 203 13.31 -2.29 7.85
CA TYR A 203 11.93 -2.59 7.46
C TYR A 203 11.92 -3.71 6.42
N SER A 204 11.07 -4.73 6.64
CA SER A 204 10.72 -5.69 5.61
C SER A 204 9.91 -4.97 4.53
N CYS A 205 10.61 -4.52 3.50
CA CYS A 205 10.00 -3.91 2.34
C CYS A 205 9.86 -4.89 1.20
N ILE A 206 8.61 -5.08 0.77
CA ILE A 206 8.34 -5.88 -0.42
C ILE A 206 8.34 -4.97 -1.63
N HIS A 207 9.31 -5.19 -2.53
CA HIS A 207 9.42 -4.44 -3.78
C HIS A 207 8.69 -5.14 -4.91
N TYR A 208 7.62 -4.50 -5.38
CA TYR A 208 6.96 -4.91 -6.60
C TYR A 208 7.41 -4.01 -7.75
N THR A 209 8.07 -4.59 -8.75
CA THR A 209 8.25 -3.93 -10.06
C THR A 209 7.11 -4.25 -11.01
N ARG A 210 6.36 -5.34 -10.74
CA ARG A 210 5.15 -5.75 -11.47
C ARG A 210 4.36 -6.75 -10.60
N ILE A 211 3.15 -6.40 -10.16
CA ILE A 211 2.25 -7.38 -9.53
C ILE A 211 1.84 -8.36 -10.64
N PRO A 212 1.96 -9.69 -10.46
CA PRO A 212 1.41 -10.66 -11.40
C PRO A 212 -0.09 -10.42 -11.58
N ASP A 213 -0.63 -10.57 -12.78
CA ASP A 213 -2.09 -10.58 -12.95
C ASP A 213 -2.64 -11.74 -12.12
N VAL A 214 -3.34 -11.41 -11.05
CA VAL A 214 -3.84 -12.38 -10.10
C VAL A 214 -4.94 -13.25 -10.66
N ARG A 215 -5.57 -12.87 -11.77
CA ARG A 215 -6.41 -13.82 -12.51
C ARG A 215 -5.60 -15.04 -12.95
N GLU A 216 -4.32 -14.87 -13.33
CA GLU A 216 -3.45 -16.02 -13.63
C GLU A 216 -3.09 -16.82 -12.37
N VAL A 217 -2.93 -16.17 -11.22
CA VAL A 217 -2.59 -16.82 -9.94
C VAL A 217 -3.78 -17.60 -9.40
N TYR A 218 -4.98 -17.02 -9.40
CA TYR A 218 -6.22 -17.66 -8.94
C TYR A 218 -6.70 -18.79 -9.87
N GLN A 219 -6.45 -18.69 -11.18
CA GLN A 219 -6.83 -19.74 -12.15
C GLN A 219 -5.90 -20.96 -12.09
N LYS A 220 -4.63 -20.78 -11.71
CA LYS A 220 -3.69 -21.89 -11.52
C LYS A 220 -3.93 -22.53 -10.15
N LYS A 221 -4.81 -23.53 -10.10
CA LYS A 221 -4.97 -24.39 -8.92
C LYS A 221 -3.63 -25.03 -8.54
N GLY A 222 -3.07 -24.63 -7.39
CA GLY A 222 -1.86 -25.22 -6.84
C GLY A 222 -1.36 -24.46 -5.60
N THR A 223 -0.45 -25.06 -4.84
CA THR A 223 0.23 -24.35 -3.75
C THR A 223 1.08 -23.20 -4.32
N LEU A 224 1.40 -22.19 -3.50
CA LEU A 224 2.28 -21.09 -3.92
C LEU A 224 3.62 -21.61 -4.50
N GLU A 225 4.14 -22.74 -4.00
CA GLU A 225 5.33 -23.39 -4.56
C GLU A 225 5.11 -23.93 -5.98
N GLN A 226 3.93 -24.47 -6.28
CA GLN A 226 3.59 -24.95 -7.61
C GLN A 226 3.47 -23.78 -8.60
N ILE A 227 2.78 -22.71 -8.20
CA ILE A 227 2.63 -21.50 -9.03
C ILE A 227 4.00 -20.87 -9.31
N ALA A 228 4.86 -20.79 -8.30
CA ALA A 228 6.20 -20.24 -8.44
C ALA A 228 7.08 -21.08 -9.37
N LYS A 229 7.06 -22.41 -9.20
CA LYS A 229 7.80 -23.35 -10.05
C LYS A 229 7.37 -23.26 -11.52
N HIS A 230 6.07 -23.12 -11.80
CA HIS A 230 5.57 -23.00 -13.17
C HIS A 230 5.85 -21.64 -13.82
N SER A 231 6.03 -20.59 -13.02
CA SER A 231 6.20 -19.22 -13.50
C SER A 231 7.66 -18.76 -13.53
N ASN A 232 8.59 -19.69 -13.25
CA ASN A 232 10.03 -19.43 -13.13
C ASN A 232 10.33 -18.39 -12.03
N TRP A 233 9.56 -18.43 -10.94
CA TRP A 233 9.68 -17.53 -9.80
C TRP A 233 10.46 -18.20 -8.69
N GLN A 234 11.34 -17.44 -8.04
CA GLN A 234 12.00 -17.89 -6.82
C GLN A 234 11.20 -17.44 -5.61
N LEU A 235 10.71 -18.41 -4.83
CA LEU A 235 10.16 -18.16 -3.51
C LEU A 235 11.30 -17.99 -2.51
N ILE A 236 11.31 -16.83 -1.85
CA ILE A 236 12.23 -16.57 -0.74
C ILE A 236 11.39 -16.72 0.54
N PRO A 237 11.67 -17.68 1.41
CA PRO A 237 11.04 -17.71 2.72
C PRO A 237 11.66 -16.61 3.59
N GLU A 238 10.83 -15.77 4.19
CA GLU A 238 11.27 -14.92 5.30
C GLU A 238 11.10 -15.72 6.59
N ALA A 239 12.16 -15.80 7.41
CA ALA A 239 12.01 -16.32 8.75
C ALA A 239 10.95 -15.46 9.46
N ASP A 240 9.90 -16.10 9.99
CA ASP A 240 8.82 -15.49 10.77
C ASP A 240 7.65 -14.85 10.01
N THR A 241 7.62 -14.90 8.66
CA THR A 241 6.38 -14.63 7.91
C THR A 241 6.11 -15.73 6.88
N TYR A 242 4.87 -16.22 6.82
CA TYR A 242 4.41 -17.14 5.75
C TYR A 242 4.22 -16.40 4.41
N CYS A 243 5.02 -15.35 4.15
CA CYS A 243 5.01 -14.62 2.90
C CYS A 243 6.07 -15.21 1.97
N TYR A 244 5.66 -15.52 0.75
CA TYR A 244 6.57 -15.94 -0.29
C TYR A 244 6.80 -14.80 -1.29
N TYR A 245 8.06 -14.47 -1.57
CA TYR A 245 8.43 -13.46 -2.56
C TYR A 245 8.42 -14.02 -3.98
N ILE A 246 8.13 -13.17 -4.96
CA ILE A 246 8.21 -13.51 -6.39
C ILE A 246 9.31 -12.67 -7.02
N GLN A 247 10.48 -13.28 -7.25
CA GLN A 247 11.55 -12.66 -8.03
C GLN A 247 11.55 -13.26 -9.45
N ARG A 248 11.35 -12.42 -10.48
CA ARG A 248 11.65 -12.82 -11.86
C ARG A 248 13.17 -12.82 -12.07
N PRO A 249 13.75 -13.83 -12.76
CA PRO A 249 15.10 -13.73 -13.25
C PRO A 249 15.18 -12.55 -14.21
N THR A 250 16.02 -11.55 -13.92
CA THR A 250 16.33 -10.49 -14.87
C THR A 250 17.11 -11.11 -16.03
N VAL A 251 16.49 -11.15 -17.20
CA VAL A 251 17.18 -11.43 -18.46
C VAL A 251 18.14 -10.27 -18.69
N THR A 252 19.44 -10.59 -18.68
CA THR A 252 20.59 -9.70 -18.96
C THR A 252 20.78 -8.49 -18.03
N ASP A 253 21.29 -8.75 -16.82
CA ASP A 253 22.53 -8.14 -16.29
C ASP A 253 22.83 -8.81 -14.95
N ALA A 254 24.09 -9.22 -14.75
CA ALA A 254 24.50 -9.96 -13.57
C ALA A 254 24.14 -9.18 -12.27
N PRO A 255 23.47 -9.81 -11.29
CA PRO A 255 23.19 -9.16 -10.02
C PRO A 255 24.51 -8.93 -9.29
N ARG A 256 24.96 -7.67 -9.22
CA ARG A 256 25.85 -7.24 -8.13
C ARG A 256 25.01 -7.14 -6.86
N THR A 257 24.79 -8.27 -6.22
CA THR A 257 24.41 -8.31 -4.81
C THR A 257 25.63 -7.85 -4.00
N THR A 258 25.73 -6.55 -3.74
CA THR A 258 26.62 -6.06 -2.69
C THR A 258 26.00 -6.48 -1.35
N ARG A 259 26.29 -7.70 -0.89
CA ARG A 259 26.11 -8.07 0.51
C ARG A 259 27.03 -7.17 1.33
N LEU A 260 26.50 -6.11 1.91
CA LEU A 260 27.16 -5.44 3.04
C LEU A 260 27.15 -6.43 4.22
N LYS A 261 28.22 -7.22 4.33
CA LYS A 261 28.52 -7.96 5.56
C LYS A 261 28.91 -6.95 6.64
N LEU A 262 27.94 -6.50 7.43
CA LEU A 262 28.23 -5.92 8.74
C LEU A 262 28.82 -7.05 9.60
N LYS A 263 30.15 -7.02 9.80
CA LYS A 263 30.81 -7.87 10.80
C LYS A 263 30.31 -7.43 12.17
N SER A 264 29.51 -8.26 12.84
CA SER A 264 29.33 -8.14 14.28
C SER A 264 30.70 -8.29 14.95
N LYS A 265 31.12 -7.25 15.68
CA LYS A 265 32.22 -7.38 16.64
C LYS A 265 31.70 -8.24 17.79
N ASN A 266 32.35 -9.37 18.02
CA ASN A 266 32.19 -10.15 19.24
C ASN A 266 32.46 -9.23 20.44
N VAL A 267 31.42 -8.94 21.22
CA VAL A 267 31.58 -8.53 22.61
C VAL A 267 31.82 -9.82 23.37
N ARG A 268 33.04 -10.01 23.88
CA ARG A 268 33.35 -11.06 24.85
C ARG A 268 32.86 -10.60 26.22
N GLU A 269 32.20 -11.50 26.93
CA GLU A 269 32.04 -11.47 28.39
C GLU A 269 33.40 -11.48 29.10
#